data_AF-A0A5C7R321-F1
#
_entry.id   AF-A0A5C7R321-F1
#
_cell.length_a   1.000
_cell.length_b   1.000
_cell.length_c   1.000
_cell.angle_alpha   90.00
_cell.angle_beta   90.00
_cell.angle_gamma   90.00
#
_symmetry.space_group_name_H-M   'P 1'
#
loop_
_entity.id
_entity.type
_entity.pdbx_description
1 polymer ?
#
loop_
_entity_poly.entity_id
_entity_poly.type
_entity_poly.pdbx_seq_one_letter_code
_entity_poly.pdbx_strand_id
1 'polypeptide(L)'
;MNQHEHAINQQVQERQIAIEAAKRQTAPLIRKGWIFVIVGWLLPVIPLLGMIGFPISILAAIVVGAVAASRGNSSGAVILIFGGIFGTVLVWLIWILIYFLLGASLGFN
;
A
#
# COMPACT_ATOMS: atom_id res chain seq x y z
N MET A 1 45.92 -22.36 -31.46
CA MET A 1 45.40 -21.43 -30.43
C MET A 1 44.83 -20.24 -31.19
N ASN A 2 43.51 -20.15 -31.18
CA ASN A 2 42.74 -20.08 -32.42
C ASN A 2 42.13 -18.68 -32.59
N GLN A 3 42.28 -18.09 -33.78
CA GLN A 3 41.59 -16.84 -34.15
C GLN A 3 40.06 -16.90 -33.90
N HIS A 4 39.50 -18.11 -33.91
CA HIS A 4 38.11 -18.39 -33.56
C HIS A 4 37.77 -18.11 -32.07
N GLU A 5 38.67 -18.42 -31.13
CA GLU A 5 38.47 -18.12 -29.70
C GLU A 5 38.56 -16.63 -29.42
N HIS A 6 39.43 -15.90 -30.13
CA HIS A 6 39.50 -14.44 -30.04
C HIS A 6 38.24 -13.77 -30.59
N ALA A 7 37.70 -14.26 -31.70
CA ALA A 7 36.44 -13.76 -32.26
C ALA A 7 35.24 -14.02 -31.34
N ILE A 8 35.17 -15.21 -30.72
CA ILE A 8 34.11 -15.55 -29.75
C ILE A 8 34.23 -14.67 -28.51
N ASN A 9 35.43 -14.47 -27.97
CA ASN A 9 35.65 -13.62 -26.80
C ASN A 9 35.32 -12.15 -27.08
N GLN A 10 35.65 -11.63 -28.26
CA GLN A 10 35.25 -10.28 -28.68
C GLN A 10 33.73 -10.14 -28.77
N GLN A 11 33.05 -11.12 -29.36
CA GLN A 11 31.60 -11.10 -29.51
C GLN A 11 30.87 -11.19 -28.15
N VAL A 12 31.42 -11.96 -27.20
CA VAL A 12 30.92 -12.01 -25.82
C VAL A 12 31.15 -10.68 -25.10
N GLN A 13 32.31 -10.05 -25.30
CA GLN A 13 32.67 -8.77 -24.68
C GLN A 13 31.78 -7.63 -25.19
N GLU A 14 31.50 -7.57 -26.50
CA GLU A 14 30.55 -6.62 -27.09
C GLU A 14 29.13 -6.82 -26.54
N ARG A 15 28.67 -8.07 -26.40
CA ARG A 15 27.37 -8.36 -25.77
C ARG A 15 27.34 -7.93 -24.31
N GLN A 16 28.41 -8.12 -23.55
CA GLN A 16 28.48 -7.68 -22.16
C GLN A 16 28.42 -6.15 -22.04
N ILE A 17 29.14 -5.41 -22.90
CA ILE A 17 29.10 -3.95 -22.93
C ILE A 17 27.69 -3.46 -23.30
N ALA A 18 27.04 -4.09 -24.27
CA ALA A 18 25.66 -3.77 -24.66
C ALA A 18 24.65 -4.04 -23.52
N ILE A 19 24.81 -5.17 -22.81
CA ILE A 19 23.99 -5.50 -21.63
C ILE A 19 24.24 -4.52 -20.49
N GLU A 20 25.49 -4.10 -20.27
CA GLU A 20 25.83 -3.16 -19.21
C GLU A 20 25.31 -1.74 -19.50
N ALA A 21 25.40 -1.30 -20.76
CA ALA A 21 24.79 -0.06 -21.23
C ALA A 21 23.26 -0.09 -21.08
N ALA A 22 22.62 -1.20 -21.47
CA ALA A 22 21.18 -1.41 -21.31
C ALA A 22 20.76 -1.44 -19.83
N LYS A 23 21.54 -2.07 -18.95
CA LYS A 23 21.32 -2.06 -17.49
C LYS A 23 21.40 -0.65 -16.92
N ARG A 24 22.39 0.16 -17.33
CA ARG A 24 22.51 1.55 -16.86
C ARG A 24 21.34 2.43 -17.32
N GLN A 25 20.85 2.23 -18.54
CA GLN A 25 19.68 2.94 -19.06
C GLN A 25 18.36 2.49 -18.40
N THR A 26 18.22 1.20 -18.09
CA THR A 26 16.99 0.64 -17.50
C THR A 26 16.96 0.67 -15.98
N ALA A 27 18.09 0.86 -15.30
CA ALA A 27 18.17 0.94 -13.83
C ALA A 27 17.14 1.92 -13.19
N PRO A 28 16.98 3.17 -13.67
CA PRO A 28 15.99 4.08 -13.10
C PRO A 28 14.54 3.66 -13.40
N LEU A 29 14.29 3.03 -14.56
CA LEU A 29 12.98 2.46 -14.89
C LEU A 29 12.64 1.26 -14.00
N ILE A 30 13.60 0.36 -13.78
CA ILE A 30 13.44 -0.81 -12.91
C ILE A 30 13.17 -0.36 -11.48
N ARG A 31 13.89 0.66 -10.98
CA ARG A 31 13.65 1.23 -9.64
C ARG A 31 12.25 1.81 -9.48
N LYS A 32 11.73 2.51 -10.50
CA LYS A 32 10.34 2.99 -10.53
C LYS A 32 9.34 1.83 -10.65
N GLY A 33 9.64 0.82 -11.46
CA GLY A 33 8.83 -0.39 -11.62
C GLY A 33 8.67 -1.14 -10.30
N TRP A 34 9.73 -1.26 -9.49
CA TRP A 34 9.65 -1.84 -8.15
C TRP A 34 8.72 -1.07 -7.20
N ILE A 35 8.64 0.27 -7.31
CA ILE A 35 7.68 1.06 -6.54
C ILE A 35 6.25 0.72 -6.95
N PHE A 36 5.97 0.61 -8.25
CA PHE A 36 4.64 0.18 -8.73
C PHE A 36 4.29 -1.23 -8.29
N VAL A 37 5.26 -2.15 -8.28
CA VAL A 37 5.07 -3.51 -7.75
C VAL A 37 4.76 -3.45 -6.25
N ILE A 38 5.57 -2.77 -5.44
CA ILE A 38 5.34 -2.67 -3.99
C ILE A 38 3.99 -2.01 -3.68
N VAL A 39 3.65 -0.92 -4.39
CA VAL A 39 2.35 -0.26 -4.26
C VAL A 39 1.22 -1.20 -4.68
N GLY A 40 1.37 -1.96 -5.76
CA GLY A 40 0.40 -2.97 -6.20
C GLY A 40 0.21 -4.11 -5.20
N TRP A 41 1.26 -4.51 -4.49
CA TRP A 41 1.19 -5.53 -3.42
C TRP A 41 0.60 -4.98 -2.12
N LEU A 42 0.79 -3.70 -1.81
CA LEU A 42 0.24 -3.05 -0.62
C LEU A 42 -1.21 -2.62 -0.81
N LEU A 43 -1.63 -2.29 -2.04
CA LEU A 43 -2.99 -1.88 -2.38
C LEU A 43 -4.09 -2.83 -1.84
N PRO A 44 -3.92 -4.17 -1.87
CA PRO A 44 -4.90 -5.14 -1.31
C PRO A 44 -4.70 -5.44 0.19
N VAL A 45 -3.53 -5.14 0.78
CA VAL A 45 -3.25 -5.42 2.20
C VAL A 45 -3.82 -4.35 3.13
N ILE A 46 -3.70 -3.07 2.76
CA ILE A 46 -4.29 -1.96 3.52
C ILE A 46 -5.83 -2.11 3.69
N PRO A 47 -6.61 -2.61 2.71
CA PRO A 47 -8.02 -2.92 2.89
C PRO A 47 -8.33 -3.97 3.91
N LEU A 48 -7.54 -5.05 3.90
CA LEU A 48 -7.70 -6.10 4.87
C LEU A 48 -7.47 -5.57 6.29
N LEU A 49 -6.43 -4.76 6.48
CA LEU A 49 -6.14 -4.12 7.77
C LEU A 49 -7.24 -3.13 8.16
N GLY A 50 -7.78 -2.36 7.22
CA GLY A 50 -8.90 -1.45 7.44
C GLY A 50 -10.19 -2.18 7.83
N MET A 51 -10.50 -3.31 7.20
CA MET A 51 -11.67 -4.14 7.53
C MET A 51 -11.58 -4.76 8.93
N ILE A 52 -10.39 -5.17 9.37
CA ILE A 52 -10.16 -5.71 10.71
C ILE A 52 -10.10 -4.59 11.76
N GLY A 53 -9.51 -3.45 11.41
CA GLY A 53 -9.41 -2.28 12.29
C GLY A 53 -10.77 -1.65 12.61
N PHE A 54 -11.74 -1.76 11.71
CA PHE A 54 -13.09 -1.20 11.89
C PHE A 54 -13.83 -1.76 13.13
N PRO A 55 -14.07 -3.08 13.28
CA PRO A 55 -14.74 -3.61 14.48
C PRO A 55 -13.91 -3.36 15.75
N ILE A 56 -12.58 -3.41 15.67
CA ILE A 56 -11.69 -3.18 16.81
C ILE A 56 -11.82 -1.74 17.32
N SER A 57 -11.83 -0.76 16.42
CA SER A 57 -11.96 0.67 16.77
C SER A 57 -13.33 1.02 17.35
N ILE A 58 -14.42 0.41 16.84
CA ILE A 58 -15.75 0.54 17.45
C ILE A 58 -15.77 -0.04 18.87
N LEU A 59 -15.22 -1.24 19.06
CA LEU A 59 -15.13 -1.85 20.38
C LEU A 59 -14.29 -1.01 21.34
N ALA A 60 -13.16 -0.47 20.88
CA ALA A 60 -12.32 0.41 21.68
C ALA A 60 -13.07 1.69 22.10
N ALA A 61 -13.82 2.32 21.19
CA ALA A 61 -14.63 3.50 21.49
C ALA A 61 -15.69 3.20 22.57
N ILE A 62 -16.35 2.05 22.48
CA ILE A 62 -17.34 1.61 23.47
C ILE A 62 -16.67 1.35 24.83
N VAL A 63 -15.55 0.63 24.86
CA VAL A 63 -14.83 0.30 26.10
C VAL A 63 -14.34 1.57 26.80
N VAL A 64 -13.67 2.47 26.06
CA VAL A 64 -13.16 3.74 26.62
C VAL A 64 -14.32 4.62 27.08
N GLY A 65 -15.41 4.66 26.32
CA GLY A 65 -16.64 5.34 26.71
C GLY A 65 -17.25 4.79 28.00
N ALA A 66 -17.39 3.47 28.11
CA ALA A 66 -17.91 2.82 29.31
C ALA A 66 -17.01 3.07 30.54
N VAL A 67 -15.68 3.09 30.35
CA VAL A 67 -14.72 3.46 31.40
C VAL A 67 -14.87 4.93 31.80
N ALA A 68 -15.12 5.84 30.87
CA ALA A 68 -15.38 7.25 31.19
C ALA A 68 -16.70 7.40 31.98
N ALA A 69 -17.75 6.67 31.59
CA ALA A 69 -19.04 6.68 32.27
C ALA A 69 -18.94 6.11 33.69
N SER A 70 -18.21 4.99 33.88
CA SER A 70 -18.02 4.37 35.20
C SER A 70 -17.21 5.25 36.16
N ARG A 71 -16.44 6.22 35.63
CA ARG A 71 -15.72 7.24 36.40
C ARG A 71 -16.52 8.53 36.62
N GLY A 72 -17.83 8.52 36.31
CA GLY A 72 -18.72 9.67 36.52
C GLY A 72 -18.67 10.74 35.43
N ASN A 73 -17.93 10.52 34.34
CA ASN A 73 -17.85 11.45 33.22
C ASN A 73 -18.76 11.02 32.06
N SER A 74 -20.07 11.14 32.27
CA SER A 74 -21.10 10.73 31.29
C SER A 74 -21.01 11.54 29.99
N SER A 75 -20.69 12.83 30.06
CA SER A 75 -20.52 13.67 28.86
C SER A 75 -19.31 13.23 28.04
N GLY A 76 -18.18 12.96 28.68
CA GLY A 76 -16.99 12.43 28.03
C GLY A 76 -17.23 11.04 27.42
N ALA A 77 -17.99 10.18 28.10
CA ALA A 77 -18.37 8.87 27.59
C ALA A 77 -19.15 8.97 26.26
N VAL A 78 -20.17 9.84 26.22
CA VAL A 78 -20.98 10.06 25.01
C VAL A 78 -20.10 10.56 23.87
N ILE A 79 -19.23 11.54 24.13
CA ILE A 79 -18.32 12.09 23.11
C ILE A 79 -17.37 10.99 22.59
N LEU A 80 -16.82 10.15 23.46
CA LEU A 80 -15.89 9.08 23.08
C LEU A 80 -16.58 7.99 22.25
N ILE A 81 -17.78 7.57 22.64
CA ILE A 81 -18.53 6.53 21.92
C ILE A 81 -18.96 7.05 20.55
N PHE A 82 -19.69 8.17 20.51
CA PHE A 82 -20.22 8.68 19.26
C PHE A 82 -19.11 9.26 18.38
N GLY A 83 -18.16 9.99 18.94
CA GLY A 83 -17.02 10.52 18.20
C GLY A 83 -16.13 9.41 17.66
N GLY A 84 -15.88 8.36 18.44
CA GLY A 84 -15.10 7.20 18.00
C GLY A 84 -15.79 6.41 16.89
N ILE A 85 -17.08 6.12 17.04
CA ILE A 85 -17.86 5.41 16.00
C ILE A 85 -17.99 6.27 14.75
N PHE A 86 -18.36 7.54 14.89
CA PHE A 86 -18.52 8.45 13.76
C PHE A 86 -17.21 8.67 13.01
N GLY A 87 -16.11 8.93 13.73
CA GLY A 87 -14.79 9.07 13.12
C GLY A 87 -14.35 7.82 12.38
N THR A 88 -14.60 6.64 12.96
CA THR A 88 -14.32 5.35 12.33
C THR A 88 -15.12 5.16 11.03
N VAL A 89 -16.42 5.40 11.06
CA VAL A 89 -17.30 5.31 9.88
C VAL A 89 -16.87 6.31 8.80
N LEU A 90 -16.56 7.54 9.17
CA LEU A 90 -16.15 8.59 8.24
C LEU A 90 -14.86 8.19 7.50
N VAL A 91 -13.84 7.73 8.24
CA VAL A 91 -12.60 7.24 7.65
C VAL A 91 -12.90 6.10 6.68
N TRP A 92 -13.76 5.15 7.07
CA TRP A 92 -14.11 4.00 6.24
C TRP A 92 -14.84 4.38 4.95
N LEU A 93 -15.75 5.36 5.00
CA LEU A 93 -16.45 5.90 3.82
C LEU A 93 -15.49 6.60 2.85
N ILE A 94 -14.57 7.42 3.36
CA ILE A 94 -13.51 8.05 2.55
C ILE A 94 -12.70 6.96 1.85
N TRP A 95 -12.42 5.89 2.58
CA TRP A 95 -11.64 4.77 2.09
C TRP A 95 -12.35 4.03 0.96
N ILE A 96 -13.62 3.65 1.14
CA ILE A 96 -14.46 3.09 0.06
C ILE A 96 -14.48 4.01 -1.16
N LEU A 97 -14.64 5.32 -0.96
CA LEU A 97 -14.67 6.29 -2.04
C LEU A 97 -13.36 6.29 -2.85
N ILE A 98 -12.21 6.24 -2.18
CA ILE A 98 -10.90 6.16 -2.84
C ILE A 98 -10.81 4.90 -3.70
N TYR A 99 -11.21 3.74 -3.17
CA TYR A 99 -11.18 2.49 -3.94
C TYR A 99 -12.17 2.46 -5.09
N PHE A 100 -13.37 3.04 -4.89
CA PHE A 100 -14.35 3.19 -5.94
C PHE A 100 -13.81 4.05 -7.09
N LEU A 101 -13.20 5.19 -6.77
CA LEU A 101 -12.59 6.09 -7.76
C LEU A 101 -11.39 5.43 -8.47
N LEU A 102 -10.56 4.68 -7.74
CA LEU A 102 -9.47 3.91 -8.33
C LEU A 102 -10.00 2.82 -9.28
N GLY A 103 -11.00 2.04 -8.86
CA GLY A 103 -11.64 1.03 -9.70
C GLY A 103 -12.26 1.61 -10.97
N ALA A 104 -12.97 2.73 -10.84
CA ALA A 104 -13.53 3.46 -11.97
C ALA A 104 -12.44 3.99 -12.92
N SER A 105 -11.32 4.49 -12.39
CA SER A 105 -10.20 5.01 -13.20
C SER A 105 -9.43 3.92 -13.96
N LEU A 106 -9.45 2.69 -13.45
CA LEU A 106 -8.77 1.53 -14.04
C LEU A 106 -9.66 0.77 -15.04
N GLY A 107 -10.89 1.23 -15.29
CA GLY A 107 -11.80 0.62 -16.26
C GLY A 107 -12.46 -0.69 -15.78
N PHE A 108 -12.53 -0.93 -14.47
CA PHE A 108 -13.15 -2.12 -13.88
C PHE A 108 -14.67 -1.98 -13.63
N ASN A 109 -15.36 -1.05 -14.31
CA ASN A 109 -16.82 -0.91 -14.27
C ASN A 109 -17.46 -1.29 -15.60
#